data_AF-A0A970GED5-F1
#
_entry.id   AF-A0A970GED5-F1
#
_cell.length_a   1.000
_cell.length_b   1.000
_cell.length_c   1.000
_cell.angle_alpha   90.00
_cell.angle_beta   90.00
_cell.angle_gamma   90.00
#
_symmetry.space_group_name_H-M   'P 1'
#
loop_
_entity.id
_entity.type
_entity.pdbx_description
1 polymer ?
#
loop_
_entity_poly.entity_id
_entity_poly.type
_entity_poly.pdbx_seq_one_letter_code
_entity_poly.pdbx_strand_id
1 'polypeptide(L)' 'DKAGIAAEKTHSTTLEAATLAKKAGVKKLLLGHYSARYNDLQLFAQEARQVFPNTELAEEGRIIQVGDEQP' A
#
# COMPACT_ATOMS: atom_id res chain seq x y z
N ASP A 1 -21.74 5.92 -16.99
CA ASP A 1 -21.59 5.06 -15.81
C ASP A 1 -20.57 3.97 -16.04
N LYS A 2 -19.38 4.06 -15.44
CA LYS A 2 -18.30 3.05 -15.55
C LYS A 2 -17.84 2.61 -14.16
N ALA A 3 -18.76 2.01 -13.40
CA ALA A 3 -18.51 1.51 -12.05
C ALA A 3 -18.18 0.00 -12.01
N GLY A 4 -17.70 -0.60 -13.10
CA GLY A 4 -17.85 -2.05 -13.33
C GLY A 4 -16.61 -2.84 -13.76
N ILE A 5 -15.39 -2.53 -13.31
CA ILE A 5 -14.22 -3.42 -13.53
C ILE A 5 -13.31 -3.51 -12.29
N ALA A 6 -13.85 -3.32 -11.10
CA ALA A 6 -13.12 -3.53 -9.83
C ALA A 6 -13.45 -4.89 -9.17
N ALA A 7 -14.41 -5.66 -9.70
CA ALA A 7 -14.86 -6.92 -9.10
C ALA A 7 -14.14 -8.17 -9.65
N GLU A 8 -13.30 -8.05 -10.68
CA GLU A 8 -12.65 -9.20 -11.35
C GLU A 8 -11.20 -9.45 -10.92
N LYS A 9 -10.75 -8.75 -9.88
CA LYS A 9 -9.42 -8.95 -9.31
C LYS A 9 -9.59 -9.00 -7.80
N THR A 10 -9.32 -10.17 -7.21
CA THR A 10 -9.21 -10.41 -5.77
C THR A 10 -8.03 -9.65 -5.15
N HIS A 11 -7.86 -8.39 -5.51
CA HIS A 11 -6.75 -7.52 -5.19
C HIS A 11 -7.34 -6.26 -4.56
N SER A 12 -7.04 -6.02 -3.29
CA SER A 12 -7.38 -4.77 -2.62
C SER A 12 -6.67 -3.60 -3.30
N THR A 13 -7.36 -2.46 -3.42
CA THR A 13 -6.70 -1.25 -3.90
C THR A 13 -5.74 -0.71 -2.83
N THR A 14 -4.72 0.02 -3.28
CA THR A 14 -3.74 0.68 -2.40
C THR A 14 -4.40 1.62 -1.40
N LEU A 15 -5.47 2.29 -1.83
CA LEU A 15 -6.29 3.17 -0.99
C LEU A 15 -7.04 2.41 0.11
N GLU A 16 -7.58 1.23 -0.20
CA GLU A 16 -8.23 0.38 0.81
C GLU A 16 -7.23 -0.13 1.84
N ALA A 17 -6.05 -0.58 1.40
CA ALA A 17 -4.97 -0.99 2.30
C ALA A 17 -4.51 0.17 3.21
N ALA A 18 -4.33 1.38 2.64
CA ALA A 18 -3.99 2.59 3.40
C ALA A 18 -5.09 2.99 4.40
N THR A 19 -6.36 2.90 3.98
CA THR A 19 -7.51 3.19 4.84
C THR A 19 -7.59 2.18 5.99
N LEU A 20 -7.37 0.89 5.71
CA LEU A 20 -7.37 -0.15 6.71
C LEU A 20 -6.22 0.04 7.71
N ALA A 21 -5.00 0.35 7.23
CA ALA A 21 -3.86 0.64 8.10
C ALA A 21 -4.14 1.82 9.03
N LYS A 22 -4.71 2.90 8.50
CA LYS A 22 -5.14 4.06 9.28
C LYS A 22 -6.18 3.68 10.34
N LYS A 23 -7.17 2.87 9.98
CA LYS A 23 -8.21 2.39 10.92
C LYS A 23 -7.67 1.42 11.96
N ALA A 24 -6.72 0.58 11.58
CA ALA A 24 -6.08 -0.39 12.47
C ALA A 24 -5.08 0.26 13.44
N GLY A 25 -4.73 1.54 13.25
CA GLY A 25 -3.79 2.25 14.11
C GLY A 25 -2.36 1.69 14.05
N VAL A 26 -1.99 1.06 12.93
CA VAL A 26 -0.62 0.54 12.75
C VAL A 26 0.37 1.68 12.60
N LYS A 27 1.62 1.45 12.98
CA LYS A 27 2.69 2.46 12.89
C LYS A 27 3.19 2.63 11.45
N LYS A 28 3.25 1.54 10.67
CA LYS A 28 3.70 1.52 9.28
C LYS A 28 2.87 0.54 8.46
N LEU A 29 2.63 0.88 7.20
CA LEU A 29 1.99 0.04 6.20
C LEU A 29 3.03 -0.31 5.15
N LEU A 30 3.31 -1.61 4.99
CA LEU A 30 4.08 -2.11 3.87
C LEU A 30 3.13 -2.55 2.77
N LEU A 31 3.25 -1.95 1.59
CA LEU A 31 2.55 -2.39 0.41
C LEU A 31 3.47 -3.28 -0.42
N GLY A 32 3.10 -4.54 -0.59
CA GLY A 32 3.83 -5.50 -1.41
C GLY A 32 2.91 -6.24 -2.38
N HIS A 33 3.50 -7.14 -3.18
CA HIS A 33 2.80 -7.95 -4.18
C HIS A 33 2.14 -7.13 -5.29
N TYR A 34 2.93 -6.31 -5.97
CA TYR A 34 2.48 -5.67 -7.20
C TYR A 34 2.56 -6.64 -8.36
N SER A 35 1.54 -6.66 -9.23
CA SER A 35 1.69 -7.36 -10.49
C SER A 35 2.84 -6.72 -11.26
N ALA A 36 3.83 -7.52 -11.67
CA ALA A 36 5.02 -7.11 -12.44
C ALA A 36 4.70 -6.41 -13.79
N ARG A 37 3.42 -6.25 -14.11
CA ARG A 37 2.90 -5.53 -15.28
C ARG A 37 2.72 -4.04 -15.03
N TYR A 38 2.78 -3.57 -13.78
CA TYR A 38 2.66 -2.15 -13.45
C TYR A 38 4.04 -1.56 -13.18
N ASN A 39 4.50 -0.71 -14.10
CA ASN A 39 5.79 -0.03 -14.00
C ASN A 39 5.73 1.16 -13.01
N ASP A 40 4.54 1.76 -12.85
CA ASP A 40 4.31 2.97 -12.05
C ASP A 40 3.72 2.65 -10.68
N LEU A 41 4.46 1.90 -9.87
CA LEU A 41 4.12 1.63 -8.47
C LEU A 41 4.15 2.91 -7.62
N GLN A 42 4.91 3.89 -8.06
CA GLN A 42 5.06 5.19 -7.43
C GLN A 42 3.74 5.96 -7.36
N LEU A 43 2.86 5.82 -8.36
CA LEU A 43 1.54 6.47 -8.35
C LEU A 43 0.68 5.89 -7.22
N PHE A 44 0.64 4.57 -7.10
CA PHE A 44 -0.07 3.87 -6.03
C PHE A 44 0.49 4.19 -4.64
N ALA A 45 1.81 4.34 -4.55
CA ALA A 45 2.48 4.79 -3.32
C ALA A 45 2.02 6.18 -2.91
N GLN A 46 1.93 7.10 -3.87
CA GLN A 46 1.48 8.46 -3.60
C GLN A 46 0.02 8.49 -3.13
N GLU A 47 -0.87 7.75 -3.80
CA GLU A 47 -2.28 7.66 -3.38
C GLU A 47 -2.42 7.07 -1.97
N ALA A 48 -1.71 5.97 -1.69
CA ALA A 48 -1.71 5.37 -0.36
C ALA A 48 -1.11 6.31 0.70
N ARG A 49 -0.05 7.07 0.36
CA ARG A 49 0.54 8.08 1.25
C ARG A 49 -0.37 9.27 1.54
N GLN A 50 -1.28 9.63 0.61
CA GLN A 50 -2.28 10.67 0.88
C GLN A 50 -3.26 10.25 1.97
N VAL A 51 -3.61 8.96 2.02
CA VAL A 51 -4.51 8.42 3.06
C VAL A 51 -3.75 8.09 4.34
N PHE A 52 -2.59 7.45 4.20
CA PHE A 52 -1.73 6.98 5.28
C PHE A 52 -0.26 7.31 4.98
N PRO A 53 0.31 8.40 5.52
CA PRO A 53 1.64 8.87 5.14
C PRO A 53 2.76 7.88 5.50
N ASN A 54 2.56 7.04 6.53
CA ASN A 54 3.50 5.97 6.94
C ASN A 54 3.41 4.72 6.05
N THR A 55 3.30 4.94 4.74
CA THR A 55 3.23 3.88 3.73
C THR A 55 4.57 3.69 3.03
N GLU A 56 5.05 2.46 3.00
CA GLU A 56 6.31 2.03 2.41
C GLU A 56 6.10 0.95 1.35
N LEU A 57 6.88 1.00 0.28
CA LEU A 57 6.83 0.02 -0.81
C LEU A 57 7.76 -1.14 -0.48
N ALA A 58 7.22 -2.35 -0.48
CA ALA A 58 8.01 -3.56 -0.41
C ALA A 58 8.61 -3.82 -1.79
N GLU A 59 9.93 -3.70 -1.88
CA GLU A 59 10.71 -4.07 -3.06
C GLU A 59 11.56 -5.30 -2.76
N GLU A 60 11.82 -6.10 -3.78
CA GLU A 60 12.61 -7.32 -3.67
C GLU A 60 14.00 -7.00 -3.11
N GLY A 61 14.40 -7.70 -2.04
CA GLY A 61 15.66 -7.46 -1.35
C GLY A 61 15.64 -6.31 -0.33
N ARG A 62 14.52 -5.61 -0.13
CA ARG A 62 14.41 -4.63 0.98
C ARG A 62 14.28 -5.34 2.32
N ILE A 63 15.15 -4.95 3.26
CA ILE A 63 15.09 -5.36 4.65
C ILE A 63 14.39 -4.26 5.43
N ILE A 64 13.24 -4.56 6.01
CA ILE A 64 12.50 -3.63 6.87
C ILE A 64 12.66 -4.06 8.31
N GLN A 65 13.18 -3.16 9.14
CA GLN A 65 13.29 -3.39 10.57
C GLN A 65 11.94 -3.15 11.24
N VAL A 66 11.37 -4.22 11.80
CA VAL A 66 10.10 -4.18 12.52
C VAL A 66 10.44 -4.14 14.01
N GLY A 67 10.40 -2.96 14.65
CA GLY A 67 10.63 -2.84 16.09
C GLY A 67 11.60 -1.78 16.57
N ASP A 68 11.95 -0.77 15.77
CA ASP A 68 12.62 0.40 16.32
C ASP A 68 11.56 1.36 16.89
N GLU A 69 11.48 1.41 18.21
CA GLU A 69 10.75 2.45 18.94
C GLU A 69 11.44 3.78 18.64
N GLN A 70 10.95 4.47 17.61
CA GLN A 70 11.44 5.80 17.26
C GLN A 70 11.11 6.74 18.45
N PRO A 71 12.10 7.41 19.05
CA PRO A 71 11.90 8.25 20.23
C PRO A 71 11.00 9.47 19.98
#